data_AF-A0A2K2TRS0-F1
#
_entry.id   AF-A0A2K2TRS0-F1
#
_cell.length_a   1.000
_cell.length_b   1.000
_cell.length_c   1.000
_cell.angle_alpha   90.00
_cell.angle_beta   90.00
_cell.angle_gamma   90.00
#
_symmetry.space_group_name_H-M   'P 1'
#
loop_
_entity.id
_entity.type
_entity.pdbx_description
1 polymer ?
#
loop_
_entity_poly.entity_id
_entity_poly.type
_entity_poly.pdbx_seq_one_letter_code
_entity_poly.pdbx_strand_id
1 'polypeptide(L)' 'MRQSGDKATFVVHVQYRQNATWQGNVMWAENQQSASFRSALELLKLIDSALDVREKEGDKVC' A
#
# COMPACT_ATOMS: atom_id res chain seq x y z
N MET A 1 9.82 -18.05 7.99
CA MET A 1 10.59 -16.93 7.42
C MET A 1 9.59 -15.91 6.92
N ARG A 2 9.49 -14.73 7.53
CA ARG A 2 8.58 -13.68 7.05
C ARG A 2 9.21 -13.12 5.77
N GLN A 3 8.62 -13.40 4.62
CA GLN A 3 9.02 -12.78 3.36
C GLN A 3 8.47 -11.34 3.38
N SER A 4 9.25 -10.43 3.97
CA SER A 4 9.05 -9.00 3.76
C SER A 4 9.47 -8.68 2.34
N GLY A 5 8.60 -8.05 1.57
CA GLY A 5 8.92 -7.62 0.21
C GLY A 5 10.13 -6.70 0.22
N ASP A 6 11.02 -6.87 -0.76
CA ASP A 6 12.33 -6.19 -0.84
C ASP A 6 12.21 -4.66 -0.83
N LYS A 7 11.06 -4.13 -1.25
CA LYS A 7 10.75 -2.69 -1.27
C LYS A 7 9.75 -2.24 -0.22
N ALA A 8 8.68 -3.00 -0.01
CA ALA A 8 7.66 -2.74 1.01
C ALA A 8 6.74 -3.96 1.18
N THR A 9 6.09 -4.05 2.34
CA THR A 9 5.09 -5.11 2.62
C THR A 9 3.71 -4.53 2.87
N PHE A 10 2.77 -4.81 1.96
CA PHE A 10 1.38 -4.39 2.07
C PHE A 10 0.46 -5.58 2.31
N VAL A 11 -0.42 -5.46 3.31
CA VAL A 11 -1.48 -6.41 3.62
C VAL A 11 -2.79 -5.87 3.08
N VAL A 12 -3.33 -6.50 2.04
CA VAL A 12 -4.59 -6.09 1.42
C VAL A 12 -5.74 -6.97 1.93
N HIS A 13 -6.68 -6.35 2.62
CA HIS A 13 -7.92 -6.97 3.07
C HIS A 13 -9.06 -6.58 2.13
N VAL A 14 -9.42 -7.49 1.21
CA VAL A 14 -10.54 -7.31 0.31
C VAL A 14 -11.83 -7.68 1.05
N GLN A 15 -12.72 -6.71 1.24
CA GLN A 15 -14.00 -6.91 1.92
C GLN A 15 -15.13 -7.14 0.92
N TYR A 16 -15.08 -6.46 -0.23
CA TYR A 16 -16.11 -6.54 -1.24
C TYR A 16 -15.51 -6.66 -2.63
N ARG A 17 -16.29 -7.26 -3.53
CA ARG A 17 -15.99 -7.36 -4.96
C ARG A 17 -17.23 -7.03 -5.78
N GLN A 18 -17.66 -5.77 -5.70
CA GLN A 18 -18.80 -5.26 -6.45
C GLN A 18 -18.33 -4.50 -7.69
N ASN A 19 -19.11 -4.53 -8.78
CA ASN A 19 -18.78 -3.86 -10.05
C ASN A 19 -17.41 -4.24 -10.63
N ALA A 20 -17.04 -5.53 -10.50
CA ALA A 20 -15.75 -6.07 -10.96
C ALA A 20 -14.50 -5.37 -10.39
N THR A 21 -14.62 -4.58 -9.32
CA THR A 21 -13.49 -3.93 -8.65
C THR A 21 -13.33 -4.44 -7.21
N TRP A 22 -12.12 -4.34 -6.68
CA TRP A 22 -11.85 -4.69 -5.29
C TRP A 22 -12.10 -3.47 -4.40
N GLN A 23 -12.75 -3.71 -3.27
CA GLN A 23 -12.93 -2.72 -2.22
C GLN A 23 -12.54 -3.31 -0.87
N GLY A 24 -11.92 -2.50 -0.02
CA GLY A 24 -11.47 -2.96 1.29
C GLY A 24 -10.45 -2.03 1.90
N ASN A 25 -9.53 -2.61 2.68
CA ASN A 25 -8.48 -1.88 3.38
C ASN A 25 -7.12 -2.43 3.02
N VAL A 26 -6.13 -1.56 2.88
CA VAL A 26 -4.72 -1.90 2.74
C VAL A 26 -3.98 -1.42 3.97
N MET A 27 -3.11 -2.26 4.53
CA MET A 27 -2.26 -1.94 5.66
C MET A 27 -0.81 -2.06 5.26
N TRP A 28 -0.05 -1.00 5.46
CA TRP A 28 1.38 -1.02 5.29
C TRP A 28 2.02 -1.56 6.57
N ALA A 29 2.66 -2.74 6.46
CA ALA A 29 3.20 -3.44 7.62
C ALA A 29 4.35 -2.68 8.30
N GLU A 30 5.06 -1.83 7.56
CA GLU A 30 6.26 -1.14 8.07
C GLU A 30 5.95 0.20 8.73
N ASN A 31 4.95 0.93 8.23
CA ASN A 31 4.55 2.22 8.81
C ASN A 31 3.31 2.11 9.71
N GLN A 32 2.79 0.89 9.93
CA GLN A 32 1.52 0.61 10.61
C GLN A 32 0.33 1.46 10.09
N GLN A 33 0.43 1.91 8.84
CA GLN A 33 -0.54 2.83 8.25
C GLN A 33 -1.58 2.03 7.49
N SER A 34 -2.86 2.22 7.85
CA SER A 34 -3.98 1.60 7.16
C SER A 34 -4.77 2.64 6.36
N ALA A 35 -5.12 2.28 5.12
CA ALA A 35 -5.95 3.09 4.24
C ALA A 35 -7.08 2.25 3.63
N SER A 36 -8.26 2.84 3.47
CA SER A 36 -9.37 2.22 2.76
C SER A 36 -9.29 2.54 1.27
N PHE A 37 -9.66 1.58 0.43
CA PHE A 37 -9.74 1.74 -1.01
C PHE A 37 -11.11 1.28 -1.52
N ARG A 38 -11.65 2.02 -2.48
CA ARG A 38 -12.95 1.77 -3.11
C ARG A 38 -12.83 1.27 -4.55
N SER A 39 -11.61 1.17 -5.07
CA SER A 39 -11.32 0.55 -6.35
C SER A 39 -9.89 0.03 -6.43
N ALA A 40 -9.62 -0.86 -7.39
CA ALA A 40 -8.25 -1.31 -7.69
C ALA A 40 -7.29 -0.15 -8.04
N LEU A 41 -7.78 0.91 -8.68
CA LEU A 41 -6.96 2.08 -9.04
C LEU A 41 -6.62 2.93 -7.81
N GLU A 42 -7.57 3.11 -6.88
CA GLU A 42 -7.28 3.73 -5.58
C GLU A 42 -6.22 2.93 -4.80
N LEU A 43 -6.31 1.59 -4.79
CA LEU A 43 -5.30 0.74 -4.15
C LEU A 43 -3.89 0.98 -4.75
N LEU A 44 -3.79 1.02 -6.08
CA LEU A 44 -2.51 1.29 -6.74
C LEU A 44 -1.97 2.68 -6.39
N LYS A 45 -2.81 3.71 -6.37
CA LYS A 45 -2.41 5.07 -5.95
C LYS A 45 -1.90 5.12 -4.51
N LEU A 46 -2.53 4.37 -3.60
CA LEU A 46 -2.10 4.29 -2.21
C LEU A 46 -0.73 3.61 -2.07
N ILE A 47 -0.48 2.55 -2.84
CA ILE A 47 0.83 1.88 -2.89
C ILE A 47 1.88 2.82 -3.48
N ASP A 48 1.57 3.47 -4.60
CA ASP A 48 2.45 4.42 -5.30
C ASP A 48 2.85 5.58 -4.39
N SER A 49 1.87 6.19 -3.71
CA SER A 49 2.11 7.24 -2.71
C SER A 49 2.96 6.75 -1.53
N ALA A 50 2.78 5.51 -1.08
CA ALA A 50 3.58 4.94 0.01
C ALA A 50 5.03 4.64 -0.41
N LEU A 51 5.26 4.30 -1.69
CA LEU A 51 6.59 4.11 -2.26
C LEU A 51 7.31 5.46 -2.46
N ASP A 52 6.62 6.49 -2.96
CA ASP A 52 7.14 7.85 -3.12
C ASP A 52 7.64 8.47 -1.81
N VAL A 53 6.93 8.20 -0.69
CA VAL A 53 7.36 8.66 0.64
C VAL A 53 8.72 8.08 1.03
N ARG A 54 9.05 6.86 0.60
CA ARG A 54 10.35 6.24 0.89
C ARG A 54 11.49 6.80 0.06
N GLU A 55 11.25 7.11 -1.21
CA GLU A 55 12.29 7.70 -2.07
C GLU A 55 12.74 9.07 -1.54
N LYS A 56 11.82 9.83 -0.93
CA LYS A 56 12.12 11.12 -0.26
C LYS A 56 12.96 10.99 1.01
N GLU A 57 13.04 9.82 1.62
CA GLU A 57 13.83 9.57 2.84
C GLU A 57 15.23 9.02 2.53
N GLY A 58 15.46 8.55 1.29
CA GLY A 58 16.77 8.15 0.77
C GLY A 58 17.57 9.27 0.10
N ASP A 59 16.96 10.43 -0.16
CA ASP A 59 17.60 11.58 -0.82
C ASP A 59 17.65 12.81 0.11
N LYS A 60 18.06 12.59 1.36
CA LYS A 60 18.69 13.60 2.21
C LYS A 60 20.14 13.22 2.49
N VAL A 61 20.91 13.03 1.42
CA VAL A 61 22.36 13.25 1.45
C VAL A 61 22.62 14.34 0.42
N CYS A 62 22.60 15.58 0.92
CA CYS A 62 23.50 16.71 0.65
C CYS A 62 22.92 17.96 1.31
#